data_AF-A0A2D8SYC6-F1
#
_entry.id   AF-A0A2D8SYC6-F1
#
_cell.length_a   1.000
_cell.length_b   1.000
_cell.length_c   1.000
_cell.angle_alpha   90.00
_cell.angle_beta   90.00
_cell.angle_gamma   90.00
#
_symmetry.space_group_name_H-M   'P 1'
#
loop_
_entity.id
_entity.type
_entity.pdbx_description
1 polymer ?
#
loop_
_entity_poly.entity_id
_entity_poly.type
_entity_poly.pdbx_seq_one_letter_code
_entity_poly.pdbx_strand_id
1 'polypeptide(L)'
;MTLIGIAVPLGAFVTSWFLRPRTDRSQSHITKSWLLEGYETDHSLYPRRLSTYECGSEPIGDAMIQFHFQYYWYAIIFLVFDVAFMFMALAGMVVSDASSTQTYVTIEDAKVALLVLTAFFFIMTAGVWHVFRKRGRIYI
;
A
#
# COMPACT_ATOMS: atom_id res chain seq x y z
N MET A 1 -11.03 -10.87 42.70
CA MET A 1 -11.84 -10.28 41.60
C MET A 1 -12.19 -8.81 41.86
N THR A 2 -12.52 -8.40 43.09
CA THR A 2 -12.82 -7.00 43.46
C THR A 2 -11.65 -6.02 43.28
N LEU A 3 -10.43 -6.43 43.63
CA LEU A 3 -9.24 -5.58 43.45
C LEU A 3 -8.95 -5.25 41.99
N ILE A 4 -9.12 -6.21 41.08
CA ILE A 4 -8.99 -5.98 39.63
C ILE A 4 -10.13 -5.06 39.14
N GLY A 5 -11.35 -5.28 39.62
CA GLY A 5 -12.50 -4.45 39.29
C GLY A 5 -12.39 -2.97 39.71
N ILE A 6 -11.55 -2.65 40.70
CA ILE A 6 -11.27 -1.27 41.14
C ILE A 6 -9.98 -0.73 40.49
N ALA A 7 -8.95 -1.57 40.38
CA ALA A 7 -7.65 -1.18 39.83
C ALA A 7 -7.72 -0.82 38.34
N VAL A 8 -8.51 -1.56 37.55
CA VAL A 8 -8.66 -1.29 36.11
C VAL A 8 -9.31 0.08 35.83
N PRO A 9 -10.47 0.46 36.40
CA PRO A 9 -11.07 1.76 36.15
C PRO A 9 -10.26 2.92 36.75
N LEU A 10 -9.60 2.73 37.91
CA LEU A 10 -8.72 3.76 38.48
C LEU A 10 -7.47 3.97 37.62
N GLY A 11 -6.86 2.88 37.14
CA GLY A 11 -5.73 2.95 36.21
C GLY A 11 -6.12 3.68 34.92
N ALA A 12 -7.29 3.37 34.35
CA ALA A 12 -7.82 4.07 33.17
C ALA A 12 -8.09 5.55 33.42
N PHE A 13 -8.62 5.91 34.60
CA PHE A 13 -8.85 7.31 34.97
C PHE A 13 -7.54 8.09 35.06
N VAL A 14 -6.53 7.55 35.75
CA VAL A 14 -5.21 8.19 35.91
C VAL A 14 -4.51 8.32 34.56
N THR A 15 -4.47 7.26 33.75
CA THR A 15 -3.84 7.32 32.42
C THR A 15 -4.55 8.30 31.50
N SER A 16 -5.88 8.36 31.54
CA SER A 16 -6.64 9.36 30.78
C SER A 16 -6.31 10.78 31.20
N TRP A 17 -6.01 11.04 32.47
CA TRP A 17 -5.69 12.38 32.95
C TRP A 17 -4.39 12.92 32.35
N PHE A 18 -3.38 12.05 32.18
CA PHE A 18 -2.07 12.39 31.64
C PHE A 18 -2.00 12.37 30.10
N LEU A 19 -2.72 11.43 29.46
CA LEU A 19 -2.70 11.26 28.01
C LEU A 19 -3.68 12.17 27.28
N ARG A 20 -4.84 12.48 27.89
CA ARG A 20 -5.91 13.23 27.23
C ARG A 20 -5.48 14.67 26.95
N PRO A 21 -5.57 15.14 25.70
CA PRO A 21 -5.35 16.54 25.37
C PRO A 21 -6.37 17.42 26.07
N ARG A 22 -5.91 18.53 26.65
CA ARG A 22 -6.76 19.56 27.28
C ARG A 22 -6.48 20.91 26.66
N THR A 23 -7.50 21.76 26.64
CA THR A 23 -7.37 23.13 26.19
C THR A 23 -6.41 23.90 27.09
N ASP A 24 -5.49 24.66 26.51
CA ASP A 24 -4.63 25.54 27.29
C ASP A 24 -5.46 26.66 27.94
N ARG A 25 -5.07 27.09 29.13
CA ARG A 25 -5.76 28.17 29.86
C ARG A 25 -5.47 29.54 29.28
N SER A 26 -4.26 29.73 28.72
CA SER A 26 -3.87 30.98 28.05
C SER A 26 -4.41 31.06 26.62
N GLN A 27 -4.51 29.91 25.93
CA GLN A 27 -4.94 29.81 24.55
C GLN A 27 -6.02 28.72 24.42
N SER A 28 -7.29 29.14 24.47
CA SER A 28 -8.46 28.23 24.43
C SER A 28 -8.57 27.43 23.13
N HIS A 29 -7.91 27.88 22.06
CA HIS A 29 -7.89 27.24 20.75
C HIS A 29 -6.78 26.19 20.60
N ILE A 30 -5.90 26.00 21.59
CA ILE A 30 -4.85 24.97 21.52
C ILE A 30 -5.18 23.86 22.51
N THR A 31 -5.09 22.60 22.08
CA THR A 31 -5.08 21.45 22.99
C THR A 31 -3.70 20.82 23.07
N LYS A 32 -3.21 20.61 24.29
CA LYS A 32 -1.93 19.95 24.59
C LYS A 32 -2.10 18.78 25.56
N SER A 33 -1.21 17.80 25.45
CA SER A 33 -1.12 16.67 26.38
C SER A 33 0.17 16.77 27.19
N TRP A 34 0.17 16.28 28.43
CA TRP A 34 1.34 16.38 29.29
C TRP A 34 2.39 15.30 28.99
N LEU A 35 1.94 14.10 28.60
CA LEU A 35 2.84 12.97 28.33
C LEU A 35 3.29 12.89 26.87
N LEU A 36 2.48 13.42 25.94
CA LEU A 36 2.77 13.41 24.51
C LEU A 36 3.40 14.74 24.11
N GLU A 37 4.72 14.82 24.30
CA GLU A 37 5.52 15.97 23.88
C GLU A 37 5.34 16.20 22.36
N GLY A 38 5.09 17.45 21.95
CA GLY A 38 4.81 17.82 20.55
C GLY A 38 3.37 17.55 20.08
N TYR A 39 2.50 16.98 20.91
CA TYR A 39 1.06 16.91 20.63
C TYR A 39 0.40 18.24 21.00
N GLU A 40 0.54 19.23 20.13
CA GLU A 40 -0.20 20.49 20.18
C GLU A 40 -1.09 20.60 18.94
N THR A 41 -2.39 20.77 19.15
CA THR A 41 -3.34 20.94 18.04
C THR A 41 -4.01 22.29 18.17
N ASP A 42 -3.77 23.15 17.18
CA ASP A 42 -4.45 24.43 17.02
C ASP A 42 -5.78 24.25 16.25
N HIS A 43 -6.83 24.75 16.88
CA HIS A 43 -8.23 24.71 16.48
C HIS A 43 -8.71 26.00 15.80
N SER A 44 -7.89 27.05 15.77
CA SER A 44 -8.23 28.35 15.17
C SER A 44 -8.50 28.25 13.67
N LEU A 45 -7.82 27.32 12.98
CA LEU A 45 -7.90 27.13 11.53
C LEU A 45 -8.89 26.03 11.12
N TYR A 46 -9.76 25.51 11.99
CA TYR A 46 -10.66 24.41 11.64
C TYR A 46 -11.46 24.60 10.34
N PRO A 47 -12.03 25.79 10.04
CA PRO A 47 -12.72 26.00 8.76
C PRO A 47 -11.79 25.85 7.54
N ARG A 48 -10.55 26.36 7.63
CA ARG A 48 -9.54 26.29 6.56
C ARG A 48 -8.89 24.90 6.47
N ARG A 49 -8.82 24.17 7.58
CA ARG A 49 -8.32 22.78 7.63
C ARG A 49 -9.21 21.83 6.83
N LEU A 50 -10.51 22.13 6.75
CA LEU A 50 -11.50 21.32 6.04
C LEU A 50 -11.67 21.71 4.57
N SER A 51 -11.01 22.78 4.10
CA SER A 51 -11.02 23.19 2.71
C SER A 51 -9.83 22.62 1.92
N THR A 52 -10.02 22.37 0.63
CA THR A 52 -8.95 21.95 -0.30
C THR A 52 -7.84 23.01 -0.36
N TYR A 53 -6.59 22.56 -0.35
CA TYR A 53 -5.42 23.44 -0.51
C TYR A 53 -5.22 23.80 -1.99
N GLU A 54 -5.31 25.10 -2.30
CA GLU A 54 -5.21 25.63 -3.67
C GLU A 54 -4.20 26.78 -3.73
N CYS A 55 -3.05 26.65 -3.05
CA CYS A 55 -1.99 27.67 -3.05
C CYS A 55 -2.44 29.10 -2.67
N GLY A 56 -3.54 29.24 -1.92
CA GLY A 56 -4.10 30.52 -1.48
C GLY A 56 -5.29 31.03 -2.29
N SER A 57 -5.66 30.39 -3.40
CA SER A 57 -6.93 30.66 -4.10
C SER A 57 -8.10 29.86 -3.51
N GLU A 58 -9.32 30.32 -3.78
CA GLU A 58 -10.52 29.54 -3.50
C GLU A 58 -10.61 28.36 -4.49
N PRO A 59 -11.02 27.15 -4.04
CA PRO A 59 -11.17 26.01 -4.92
C PRO A 59 -12.28 26.28 -5.95
N ILE A 60 -11.94 26.15 -7.22
CA ILE A 60 -12.86 26.34 -8.35
C ILE A 60 -13.04 25.00 -9.06
N GLY A 61 -14.29 24.55 -9.17
CA GLY A 61 -14.64 23.33 -9.87
C GLY A 61 -14.45 22.06 -9.04
N ASP A 62 -14.58 20.92 -9.71
CA ASP A 62 -14.38 19.59 -9.12
C ASP A 62 -12.96 19.11 -9.39
N ALA A 63 -12.39 18.34 -8.47
CA ALA A 63 -11.06 17.74 -8.60
C ALA A 63 -11.05 16.53 -9.57
N MET A 64 -12.22 16.16 -10.11
CA MET A 64 -12.37 15.08 -11.08
C MET A 64 -11.83 15.50 -12.46
N ILE A 65 -10.63 15.03 -12.77
CA ILE A 65 -10.00 15.23 -14.08
C ILE A 65 -10.18 14.01 -14.99
N GLN A 66 -10.28 14.25 -16.29
CA GLN A 66 -10.26 13.19 -17.29
C GLN A 66 -8.82 12.72 -17.52
N PHE A 67 -8.47 11.58 -16.93
CA PHE A 67 -7.18 10.96 -17.17
C PHE A 67 -7.11 10.38 -18.58
N HIS A 68 -5.95 10.53 -19.21
CA HIS A 68 -5.70 9.94 -20.51
C HIS A 68 -5.70 8.42 -20.40
N PHE A 69 -6.34 7.73 -21.35
CA PHE A 69 -6.42 6.27 -21.35
C PHE A 69 -5.04 5.57 -21.37
N GLN A 70 -3.99 6.30 -21.74
CA GLN A 70 -2.60 5.83 -21.76
C GLN A 70 -2.15 5.26 -20.41
N TYR A 71 -2.61 5.80 -19.29
CA TYR A 71 -2.25 5.30 -17.96
C TYR A 71 -2.84 3.91 -17.68
N TYR A 72 -4.02 3.61 -18.21
CA TYR A 72 -4.66 2.30 -18.08
C TYR A 72 -3.87 1.20 -18.80
N TRP A 73 -3.30 1.51 -19.97
CA TRP A 73 -2.46 0.55 -20.70
C TRP A 73 -1.27 0.09 -19.87
N TYR A 74 -0.58 1.01 -19.20
CA TYR A 74 0.52 0.66 -18.32
C TYR A 74 0.07 -0.20 -17.15
N ALA A 75 -1.07 0.12 -16.53
CA ALA A 75 -1.61 -0.66 -15.43
C ALA A 75 -1.96 -2.11 -15.85
N ILE A 76 -2.56 -2.29 -17.03
CA ILE A 76 -2.92 -3.62 -17.55
C ILE A 76 -1.66 -4.45 -17.85
N ILE A 77 -0.66 -3.86 -18.51
CA ILE A 77 0.61 -4.55 -18.80
C ILE A 77 1.31 -4.95 -17.51
N PHE A 78 1.35 -4.03 -16.53
CA PHE A 78 1.91 -4.28 -15.22
C PHE A 78 1.20 -5.44 -14.52
N LEU A 79 -0.13 -5.44 -14.47
CA LEU A 79 -0.92 -6.49 -13.82
C LEU A 79 -0.69 -7.87 -14.44
N VAL A 80 -0.65 -7.96 -15.77
CA VAL A 80 -0.37 -9.23 -16.46
C VAL A 80 1.04 -9.74 -16.13
N PHE A 81 2.02 -8.84 -16.11
CA PHE A 81 3.40 -9.20 -15.76
C PHE A 81 3.55 -9.58 -14.29
N ASP A 82 2.84 -8.91 -13.38
CA ASP A 82 2.84 -9.20 -11.94
C ASP A 82 2.32 -10.61 -11.66
N VAL A 83 1.18 -10.98 -12.25
CA VAL A 83 0.63 -12.33 -12.16
C VAL A 83 1.59 -13.37 -12.77
N ALA A 84 2.22 -13.05 -13.90
CA ALA A 84 3.19 -13.95 -14.51
C ALA A 84 4.43 -14.16 -13.63
N PHE A 85 4.94 -13.09 -13.00
CA PHE A 85 6.05 -13.17 -12.06
C PHE A 85 5.68 -13.99 -10.82
N MET A 86 4.45 -13.85 -10.30
CA MET A 86 3.94 -14.66 -9.21
C MET A 86 4.01 -16.16 -9.55
N PHE A 87 3.59 -16.57 -10.74
CA PHE A 87 3.71 -17.97 -11.18
C PHE A 87 5.16 -18.44 -11.25
N MET A 88 6.08 -17.60 -11.72
CA MET A 88 7.50 -17.92 -11.77
C MET A 88 8.10 -18.08 -10.36
N ALA A 89 7.74 -17.20 -9.43
CA ALA A 89 8.19 -17.27 -8.04
C ALA A 89 7.63 -18.53 -7.33
N LEU A 90 6.35 -18.84 -7.51
CA LEU A 90 5.72 -20.06 -6.98
C LEU A 90 6.39 -21.31 -7.56
N ALA A 91 6.64 -21.35 -8.87
CA ALA A 91 7.37 -22.44 -9.50
C ALA A 91 8.78 -22.62 -8.91
N GLY A 92 9.48 -21.51 -8.65
CA GLY A 92 10.79 -21.52 -7.99
C GLY A 92 10.73 -22.11 -6.57
N MET A 93 9.74 -21.73 -5.77
CA MET A 93 9.55 -22.27 -4.42
C MET A 93 9.22 -23.77 -4.43
N VAL A 94 8.36 -24.21 -5.34
CA VAL A 94 8.04 -25.65 -5.47
C VAL A 94 9.28 -26.46 -5.81
N VAL A 95 10.15 -25.95 -6.68
CA VAL A 95 11.42 -26.62 -7.03
C VAL A 95 12.40 -26.65 -5.85
N SER A 96 12.48 -25.57 -5.05
CA SER A 96 13.34 -25.56 -3.86
C SER A 96 12.88 -26.54 -2.78
N ASP A 97 11.56 -26.69 -2.61
CA ASP A 97 10.99 -27.64 -1.65
C ASP A 97 11.13 -29.10 -2.11
N ALA A 98 10.98 -29.34 -3.42
CA ALA A 98 11.25 -30.64 -4.02
C ALA A 98 12.73 -31.06 -3.92
N SER A 99 13.64 -30.09 -3.80
CA SER A 99 15.07 -30.34 -3.60
C SER A 99 15.44 -30.60 -2.13
N SER A 100 14.68 -30.07 -1.18
CA SER A 100 14.93 -30.20 0.27
C SER A 100 14.33 -31.47 0.87
N THR A 101 13.13 -31.84 0.39
CA THR A 101 12.53 -33.15 0.66
C THR A 101 13.22 -34.15 -0.26
N GLN A 102 13.83 -35.22 0.25
CA GLN A 102 14.52 -36.28 -0.53
C GLN A 102 13.56 -37.06 -1.45
N THR A 103 12.87 -36.35 -2.34
CA THR A 103 12.07 -36.87 -3.43
C THR A 103 13.04 -37.07 -4.57
N TYR A 104 13.16 -38.29 -5.09
CA TYR A 104 13.96 -38.56 -6.27
C TYR A 104 13.36 -37.82 -7.47
N VAL A 105 13.81 -36.60 -7.72
CA VAL A 105 13.52 -35.87 -8.95
C VAL A 105 14.41 -36.48 -10.03
N THR A 106 13.80 -37.11 -11.02
CA THR A 106 14.59 -37.63 -12.15
C THR A 106 15.11 -36.46 -12.97
N ILE A 107 16.25 -36.68 -13.65
CA ILE A 107 16.85 -35.66 -14.53
C ILE A 107 15.87 -35.24 -15.62
N GLU A 108 14.99 -36.15 -16.06
CA GLU A 108 14.00 -35.88 -17.10
C GLU A 108 12.89 -34.94 -16.59
N ASP A 109 12.40 -35.12 -15.36
CA ASP A 109 11.40 -34.23 -14.77
C ASP A 109 11.95 -32.81 -14.58
N ALA A 110 13.21 -32.69 -14.15
CA ALA A 110 13.88 -31.39 -13.99
C ALA A 110 14.07 -30.66 -15.33
N LYS A 111 14.44 -31.39 -16.39
CA LYS A 111 14.55 -30.83 -17.76
C LYS A 111 13.20 -30.34 -18.27
N VAL A 112 12.12 -31.11 -18.05
CA VAL A 112 10.76 -30.73 -18.47
C VAL A 112 10.31 -29.48 -17.73
N ALA A 113 10.50 -29.40 -16.41
CA ALA A 113 10.16 -28.22 -15.62
C ALA A 113 10.91 -26.96 -16.09
N LEU A 114 12.21 -27.09 -16.38
CA LEU A 114 13.03 -26.00 -16.93
C LEU A 114 12.55 -25.56 -18.32
N LEU A 115 12.19 -26.51 -19.19
CA LEU A 115 11.65 -26.21 -20.52
C LEU A 115 10.33 -25.44 -20.41
N VAL A 116 9.42 -25.89 -19.55
CA VAL A 116 8.13 -25.19 -19.33
C VAL A 116 8.34 -23.77 -18.82
N LEU A 117 9.23 -23.57 -17.84
CA LEU A 117 9.51 -22.24 -17.27
C LEU A 117 10.16 -21.31 -18.30
N THR A 118 11.12 -21.82 -19.10
CA THR A 118 11.75 -21.05 -20.17
C THR A 118 10.79 -20.69 -21.30
N ALA A 119 9.92 -21.63 -21.71
CA ALA A 119 8.87 -21.36 -22.69
C ALA A 119 7.87 -20.31 -22.18
N PHE A 120 7.45 -20.43 -20.92
CA PHE A 120 6.56 -19.45 -20.27
C PHE A 120 7.17 -18.05 -20.25
N PHE A 121 8.43 -17.92 -19.81
CA PHE A 121 9.13 -16.64 -19.79
C PHE A 121 9.28 -16.02 -21.19
N PHE A 122 9.55 -16.84 -22.21
CA PHE A 122 9.66 -16.39 -23.60
C PHE A 122 8.32 -15.85 -24.13
N ILE A 123 7.22 -16.57 -23.88
CA ILE A 123 5.88 -16.14 -24.30
C ILE A 123 5.49 -14.82 -23.62
N MET A 124 5.80 -14.67 -22.33
CA MET A 124 5.53 -13.42 -21.60
C MET A 124 6.34 -12.24 -22.17
N THR A 125 7.63 -12.44 -22.42
CA THR A 125 8.49 -11.41 -23.02
C THR A 125 8.02 -11.03 -24.43
N ALA A 126 7.63 -12.02 -25.24
CA ALA A 126 7.07 -11.79 -26.58
C ALA A 126 5.75 -11.01 -26.54
N GLY A 127 4.89 -11.30 -25.55
CA GLY A 127 3.64 -10.57 -25.31
C GLY A 127 3.90 -9.09 -25.00
N VAL A 128 4.82 -8.81 -24.09
CA VAL A 128 5.24 -7.43 -23.75
C VAL A 128 5.81 -6.73 -24.99
N TRP A 129 6.74 -7.36 -25.70
CA TRP A 129 7.32 -6.83 -26.93
C TRP A 129 6.24 -6.48 -27.98
N HIS A 130 5.25 -7.36 -28.15
CA HIS A 130 4.14 -7.13 -29.08
C HIS A 130 3.32 -5.89 -28.71
N VAL A 131 3.01 -5.72 -27.43
CA VAL A 131 2.24 -4.56 -26.94
C VAL A 131 3.03 -3.26 -27.19
N PHE A 132 4.33 -3.25 -26.88
CA PHE A 132 5.19 -2.07 -27.15
C PHE A 132 5.32 -1.75 -28.63
N ARG A 133 5.41 -2.76 -29.51
CA ARG A 133 5.45 -2.54 -30.96
C ARG A 133 4.16 -1.89 -31.49
N LYS A 134 3.00 -2.22 -30.92
CA LYS A 134 1.71 -1.65 -31.34
C LYS A 134 1.42 -0.27 -30.75
N ARG A 135 2.17 0.14 -29.73
CA ARG A 135 1.97 1.42 -29.03
C ARG A 135 2.04 2.65 -29.96
N GLY A 136 2.84 2.57 -31.03
CA GLY A 136 3.03 3.62 -32.05
C GLY A 136 1.76 4.16 -32.72
N ARG A 137 0.61 3.45 -32.66
CA ARG A 137 -0.61 3.80 -33.41
C ARG A 137 -1.76 4.34 -32.56
N ILE A 138 -1.59 4.49 -31.24
CA ILE A 138 -2.67 4.83 -30.29
C ILE A 138 -2.47 6.26 -29.74
N TYR A 139 -1.70 7.11 -30.44
CA TYR A 139 -1.32 8.45 -30.00
C TYR A 139 -2.14 9.59 -30.62
N ILE A 140 -3.39 9.32 -30.99
CA ILE A 140 -4.36 10.34 -31.46
C ILE A 140 -5.57 10.33 -30.54
#